data_AF-A0A497JJQ2-F1
#
_entry.id   AF-A0A497JJQ2-F1
#
_cell.length_a   1.000
_cell.length_b   1.000
_cell.length_c   1.000
_cell.angle_alpha   90.00
_cell.angle_beta   90.00
_cell.angle_gamma   90.00
#
_symmetry.space_group_name_H-M   'P 1'
#
loop_
_entity.id
_entity.type
_entity.pdbx_description
1 polymer ?
#
loop_
_entity_poly.entity_id
_entity_poly.type
_entity_poly.pdbx_seq_one_letter_code
_entity_poly.pdbx_strand_id
1 'polypeptide(L)'
;MNINVTTILDVASLGPNEETFLEGPVNLKDAVKCAVTAECSFRNAAENARVQLFSSYNNASYDTEPIAQWDIPVNKSHTVRTTVALLPDFYYVKARFQNLDTNETLDNCKVTVVYAVP
;
A
#
# COMPACT_ATOMS: atom_id res chain seq x y z
N MET A 1 1.66 25.00 3.99
CA MET A 1 1.27 23.66 3.52
C MET A 1 2.52 22.92 3.09
N ASN A 2 2.94 21.97 3.92
CA ASN A 2 4.11 21.14 3.68
C ASN A 2 3.68 19.78 3.13
N ILE A 3 4.34 19.29 2.08
CA ILE A 3 4.05 17.99 1.46
C ILE A 3 5.12 17.00 1.92
N ASN A 4 4.66 15.93 2.56
CA ASN A 4 5.51 14.84 3.05
C ASN A 4 5.31 13.60 2.19
N VAL A 5 6.37 12.80 2.05
CA VAL A 5 6.36 11.53 1.35
C VAL A 5 6.99 10.49 2.25
N THR A 6 6.29 9.38 2.47
CA THR A 6 6.75 8.28 3.33
C THR A 6 6.50 6.95 2.64
N THR A 7 7.56 6.17 2.45
CA THR A 7 7.42 4.76 2.05
C THR A 7 7.11 3.96 3.30
N ILE A 8 5.96 3.27 3.32
CA ILE A 8 5.51 2.47 4.48
C ILE A 8 5.63 0.97 4.26
N LEU A 9 5.88 0.54 3.01
CA LEU A 9 6.15 -0.85 2.64
C LEU A 9 7.12 -0.83 1.47
N ASP A 10 8.20 -1.59 1.57
CA ASP A 10 9.20 -1.78 0.51
C ASP A 10 9.77 -3.19 0.62
N VAL A 11 9.28 -4.10 -0.20
CA VAL A 11 9.72 -5.50 -0.23
C VAL A 11 10.25 -5.86 -1.62
N ALA A 12 11.44 -6.43 -1.65
CA ALA A 12 12.13 -6.74 -2.90
C ALA A 12 11.39 -7.75 -3.77
N SER A 13 10.75 -8.75 -3.14
CA SER A 13 9.96 -9.75 -3.82
C SER A 13 8.85 -10.28 -2.92
N LEU A 14 7.73 -10.66 -3.52
CA LEU A 14 6.61 -11.32 -2.87
C LEU A 14 6.26 -12.59 -3.66
N GLY A 15 6.38 -13.74 -3.01
CA GLY A 15 6.18 -15.05 -3.61
C GLY A 15 4.73 -15.30 -4.05
N PRO A 16 4.47 -16.42 -4.73
CA PRO A 16 3.14 -16.75 -5.19
C PRO A 16 2.14 -16.91 -4.04
N ASN A 17 0.99 -16.25 -4.14
CA ASN A 17 -0.07 -16.19 -3.13
C ASN A 17 0.39 -15.72 -1.74
N GLU A 18 1.54 -15.03 -1.68
CA GLU A 18 2.10 -14.51 -0.44
C GLU A 18 1.51 -13.13 -0.13
N GLU A 19 1.41 -12.81 1.15
CA GLU A 19 1.10 -11.48 1.65
C GLU A 19 2.17 -11.00 2.62
N THR A 20 2.40 -9.69 2.65
CA THR A 20 3.28 -9.07 3.64
C THR A 20 2.58 -9.05 5.01
N PHE A 21 3.36 -8.79 6.06
CA PHE A 21 2.80 -8.29 7.30
C PHE A 21 2.22 -6.88 7.12
N LEU A 22 1.61 -6.38 8.18
CA LEU A 22 1.09 -5.02 8.23
C LEU A 22 2.23 -4.03 8.50
N GLU A 23 2.70 -3.36 7.46
CA GLU A 23 3.91 -2.52 7.44
C GLU A 23 3.62 -1.02 7.60
N GLY A 24 4.58 -0.29 8.20
CA GLY A 24 4.48 1.13 8.56
C GLY A 24 4.78 1.36 10.05
N PRO A 25 4.23 2.41 10.71
CA PRO A 25 3.12 3.27 10.29
C PRO A 25 3.52 4.63 9.71
N VAL A 26 2.56 5.30 9.07
CA VAL A 26 2.59 6.76 8.86
C VAL A 26 1.60 7.44 9.81
N ASN A 27 2.00 8.57 10.40
CA ASN A 27 1.14 9.42 11.21
C ASN A 27 0.52 10.52 10.34
N LEU A 28 -0.82 10.54 10.28
CA LEU A 28 -1.65 11.42 9.48
C LEU A 28 -2.57 12.28 10.34
N LYS A 29 -2.36 12.33 11.67
CA LYS A 29 -3.19 13.10 12.62
C LYS A 29 -3.41 14.56 12.22
N ASP A 30 -2.37 15.19 11.67
CA ASP A 30 -2.40 16.61 11.25
C ASP A 30 -2.50 16.75 9.72
N ALA A 31 -2.70 15.65 9.00
CA ALA A 31 -2.81 15.67 7.54
C ALA A 31 -4.18 16.19 7.11
N VAL A 32 -4.20 17.06 6.10
CA VAL A 32 -5.43 17.58 5.48
C VAL A 32 -5.69 16.98 4.09
N LYS A 33 -4.68 16.33 3.50
CA LYS A 33 -4.77 15.59 2.24
C LYS A 33 -3.87 14.37 2.32
N CYS A 34 -4.32 13.25 1.75
CA CYS A 34 -3.54 12.02 1.66
C CYS A 34 -3.77 11.35 0.30
N ALA A 35 -2.70 10.84 -0.29
CA ALA A 35 -2.75 9.97 -1.45
C ALA A 35 -1.78 8.80 -1.23
N VAL A 36 -2.21 7.60 -1.57
CA VAL A 36 -1.40 6.40 -1.42
C VAL A 36 -1.12 5.84 -2.80
N THR A 37 0.16 5.68 -3.09
CA THR A 37 0.67 5.12 -4.33
C THR A 37 1.26 3.75 -4.03
N ALA A 38 0.78 2.74 -4.72
CA ALA A 38 1.33 1.41 -4.66
C ALA A 38 1.88 1.00 -6.02
N GLU A 39 3.00 0.29 -6.00
CA GLU A 39 3.65 -0.22 -7.20
C GLU A 39 4.22 -1.62 -6.99
N CYS A 40 4.27 -2.38 -8.07
CA CYS A 40 4.97 -3.65 -8.15
C CYS A 40 5.39 -3.93 -9.59
N SER A 41 6.40 -4.77 -9.75
CA SER A 41 6.87 -5.30 -11.03
C SER A 41 6.32 -6.70 -11.23
N PHE A 42 5.57 -6.89 -12.32
CA PHE A 42 5.10 -8.21 -12.73
C PHE A 42 6.13 -8.86 -13.66
N ARG A 43 6.47 -10.12 -13.38
CA ARG A 43 7.20 -10.96 -14.33
C ARG A 43 6.22 -11.48 -15.38
N ASN A 44 5.73 -12.70 -15.22
CA ASN A 44 4.77 -13.33 -16.14
C ASN A 44 3.40 -13.60 -15.46
N ALA A 45 3.10 -12.92 -14.36
CA ALA A 45 1.86 -13.09 -13.61
C ALA A 45 0.61 -13.02 -14.51
N ALA A 46 -0.37 -13.83 -14.16
CA ALA A 46 -1.72 -13.86 -14.73
C ALA A 46 -2.73 -13.12 -13.84
N GLU A 47 -2.44 -12.97 -12.55
CA GLU A 47 -3.33 -12.32 -11.59
C GLU A 47 -2.76 -10.98 -11.08
N ASN A 48 -3.64 -10.16 -10.51
CA ASN A 48 -3.31 -8.84 -9.99
C ASN A 48 -2.48 -8.92 -8.70
N ALA A 49 -2.00 -7.76 -8.24
CA ALA A 49 -1.60 -7.59 -6.85
C ALA A 49 -2.69 -6.84 -6.09
N ARG A 50 -2.79 -7.05 -4.78
CA ARG A 50 -3.76 -6.37 -3.91
C ARG A 50 -3.06 -5.56 -2.85
N VAL A 51 -3.58 -4.36 -2.60
CA VAL A 51 -3.12 -3.46 -1.55
C VAL A 51 -4.28 -3.20 -0.60
N GLN A 52 -3.99 -3.29 0.69
CA GLN A 52 -4.94 -3.03 1.76
C GLN A 52 -4.34 -2.04 2.74
N LEU A 53 -5.13 -1.05 3.15
CA LEU A 53 -4.74 -0.07 4.15
C LEU A 53 -5.58 -0.24 5.40
N PHE A 54 -4.92 -0.21 6.56
CA PHE A 54 -5.56 -0.35 7.85
C PHE A 54 -5.26 0.87 8.69
N SER A 55 -6.30 1.44 9.28
CA SER A 55 -6.18 2.58 10.18
C SER A 55 -6.00 2.16 11.63
N SER A 56 -5.49 3.10 12.41
CA SER A 56 -5.50 3.06 13.86
C SER A 56 -5.63 4.48 14.42
N TYR A 57 -6.33 4.63 15.54
CA TYR A 57 -6.41 5.90 16.27
C TYR A 57 -5.25 6.09 17.25
N ASN A 58 -4.56 5.01 17.67
CA ASN A 58 -3.54 5.03 18.73
C ASN A 58 -2.21 4.36 18.36
N ASN A 59 -2.07 3.86 17.13
CA ASN A 59 -0.91 3.11 16.64
C ASN A 59 -0.64 1.76 17.34
N ALA A 60 -1.54 1.31 18.22
CA ALA A 60 -1.41 0.04 18.94
C ALA A 60 -2.45 -0.99 18.47
N SER A 61 -3.67 -0.52 18.18
CA SER A 61 -4.77 -1.36 17.72
C SER A 61 -5.20 -0.89 16.34
N TYR A 62 -5.01 -1.74 15.34
CA TYR A 62 -5.45 -1.49 13.97
C TYR A 62 -6.82 -2.10 13.74
N ASP A 63 -7.58 -1.47 12.87
CA ASP A 63 -8.89 -1.98 12.47
C ASP A 63 -8.75 -3.36 11.80
N THR A 64 -9.78 -4.19 11.93
CA THR A 64 -9.81 -5.52 11.31
C THR A 64 -10.20 -5.48 9.84
N GLU A 65 -10.98 -4.46 9.45
CA GLU A 65 -11.36 -4.21 8.07
C GLU A 65 -10.46 -3.12 7.47
N PRO A 66 -10.04 -3.27 6.21
CA PRO A 66 -9.24 -2.24 5.55
C PRO A 66 -10.11 -1.03 5.22
N ILE A 67 -9.61 0.18 5.53
CA ILE A 67 -10.25 1.45 5.13
C ILE A 67 -10.22 1.70 3.63
N ALA A 68 -9.27 1.08 2.95
CA ALA A 68 -9.15 1.11 1.50
C ALA A 68 -8.50 -0.19 1.04
N GLN A 69 -9.04 -0.73 -0.05
CA GLN A 69 -8.50 -1.88 -0.74
C GLN A 69 -8.65 -1.67 -2.23
N TRP A 70 -7.59 -1.94 -2.99
CA TRP A 70 -7.64 -1.92 -4.44
C TRP A 70 -6.62 -2.88 -5.02
N ASP A 71 -6.84 -3.23 -6.29
CA ASP A 71 -5.97 -4.13 -7.02
C ASP A 71 -5.10 -3.34 -8.01
N ILE A 72 -3.81 -3.70 -8.08
CA ILE A 72 -2.89 -3.25 -9.12
C ILE A 72 -3.08 -4.19 -10.31
N PRO A 73 -3.57 -3.69 -11.46
CA PRO A 73 -3.84 -4.54 -12.60
C PRO A 73 -2.55 -5.14 -13.14
N VAL A 74 -2.58 -6.43 -13.44
CA VAL A 74 -1.46 -7.14 -14.01
C VAL A 74 -1.04 -6.53 -15.35
N ASN A 75 0.27 -6.32 -15.51
CA ASN A 75 0.87 -5.99 -16.80
C ASN A 75 2.23 -6.67 -16.90
N LYS A 76 2.26 -7.77 -17.66
CA LYS A 76 3.42 -8.66 -17.76
C LYS A 76 4.68 -7.91 -18.18
N SER A 77 5.80 -8.25 -17.54
CA SER A 77 7.12 -7.66 -17.75
C SER A 77 7.22 -6.15 -17.51
N HIS A 78 6.24 -5.57 -16.82
CA HIS A 78 6.21 -4.13 -16.51
C HIS A 78 6.03 -3.87 -15.03
N THR A 79 6.54 -2.71 -14.59
CA THR A 79 6.16 -2.11 -13.32
C THR A 79 4.87 -1.34 -13.49
N VAL A 80 3.89 -1.63 -12.64
CA VAL A 80 2.61 -0.92 -12.62
C VAL A 80 2.51 -0.13 -11.33
N ARG A 81 1.95 1.07 -11.44
CA ARG A 81 1.70 1.96 -10.32
C ARG A 81 0.24 2.38 -10.31
N THR A 82 -0.37 2.35 -9.13
CA THR A 82 -1.74 2.84 -8.90
C THR A 82 -1.71 3.84 -7.76
N THR A 83 -2.57 4.85 -7.83
CA THR A 83 -2.67 5.89 -6.80
C THR A 83 -4.13 6.10 -6.45
N VAL A 84 -4.43 6.08 -5.15
CA VAL A 84 -5.75 6.40 -4.61
C VAL A 84 -5.65 7.61 -3.68
N ALA A 85 -6.63 8.51 -3.76
CA ALA A 85 -6.76 9.62 -2.84
C ALA A 85 -7.60 9.18 -1.62
N LEU A 86 -7.17 9.57 -0.43
CA LEU A 86 -7.87 9.27 0.82
C LEU A 86 -8.13 10.57 1.59
N LEU A 87 -9.28 10.62 2.24
CA LEU A 87 -9.55 11.62 3.27
C LEU A 87 -8.91 11.11 4.57
N PRO A 88 -7.97 11.86 5.19
CA PRO A 88 -7.30 11.42 6.41
C PRO A 88 -8.17 11.70 7.65
N ASP A 89 -9.26 10.95 7.82
CA ASP A 89 -10.09 10.97 9.04
C ASP A 89 -9.57 10.02 10.15
N PHE A 90 -8.43 9.38 9.89
CA PHE A 90 -7.69 8.49 10.77
C PHE A 90 -6.29 9.05 11.13
N TYR A 91 -5.71 8.57 12.23
CA TYR A 91 -4.41 9.09 12.71
C TYR A 91 -3.22 8.29 12.25
N TYR A 92 -3.32 6.97 12.17
CA TYR A 92 -2.21 6.11 11.75
C TYR A 92 -2.66 5.18 10.65
N VAL A 93 -1.78 4.95 9.66
CA VAL A 93 -2.03 3.99 8.59
C VAL A 93 -0.85 3.03 8.45
N LYS A 94 -1.20 1.77 8.23
CA LYS A 94 -0.28 0.74 7.75
C LYS A 94 -0.83 0.10 6.48
N ALA A 95 0.07 -0.51 5.72
CA ALA A 95 -0.27 -1.20 4.48
C ALA A 95 0.04 -2.69 4.55
N ARG A 96 -0.78 -3.47 3.85
CA ARG A 96 -0.50 -4.85 3.48
C ARG A 96 -0.49 -4.96 1.96
N PHE A 97 0.45 -5.73 1.44
CA PHE A 97 0.53 -6.09 0.04
C PHE A 97 0.31 -7.59 -0.11
N GLN A 98 -0.45 -8.00 -1.12
CA GLN A 98 -0.72 -9.40 -1.41
C GLN A 98 -0.48 -9.66 -2.90
N ASN A 99 0.24 -10.72 -3.19
CA ASN A 99 0.31 -11.29 -4.53
C ASN A 99 -0.89 -12.21 -4.72
N LEU A 100 -1.77 -11.95 -5.68
CA LEU A 100 -2.90 -12.84 -5.96
C LEU A 100 -2.52 -13.95 -6.95
N ASP A 101 -1.34 -13.88 -7.57
CA ASP A 101 -0.87 -14.90 -8.48
C ASP A 101 -0.34 -16.11 -7.71
N THR A 102 -0.81 -17.31 -8.08
CA THR A 102 -0.44 -18.56 -7.41
C THR A 102 0.80 -19.23 -7.98
N ASN A 103 1.39 -18.70 -9.05
CA ASN A 103 2.52 -19.30 -9.77
C ASN A 103 3.74 -18.38 -9.90
N GLU A 104 3.53 -17.07 -9.96
CA GLU A 104 4.56 -16.09 -10.29
C GLU A 104 4.88 -15.16 -9.11
N THR A 105 6.16 -14.82 -8.97
CA THR A 105 6.65 -13.85 -7.98
C THR A 105 6.45 -12.42 -8.49
N LEU A 106 6.04 -11.52 -7.61
CA LEU A 106 6.08 -10.08 -7.83
C LEU A 106 7.40 -9.52 -7.30
N ASP A 107 7.98 -8.55 -7.99
CA ASP A 107 9.18 -7.85 -7.55
C ASP A 107 8.86 -6.39 -7.20
N ASN A 108 9.74 -5.75 -6.43
CA ASN A 108 9.69 -4.31 -6.12
C ASN A 108 8.32 -3.84 -5.62
N CYS A 109 7.71 -4.58 -4.69
CA CYS A 109 6.40 -4.23 -4.15
C CYS A 109 6.57 -3.10 -3.13
N LYS A 110 5.97 -1.95 -3.40
CA LYS A 110 6.18 -0.73 -2.62
C LYS A 110 4.88 0.03 -2.42
N VAL A 111 4.71 0.59 -1.21
CA VAL A 111 3.60 1.50 -0.88
C VAL A 111 4.17 2.80 -0.32
N THR A 112 3.82 3.89 -0.99
CA THR A 112 4.24 5.25 -0.65
C THR A 112 3.01 6.11 -0.35
N VAL A 113 3.05 6.78 0.80
CA VAL A 113 2.02 7.73 1.22
C VAL A 113 2.53 9.15 1.00
N VAL A 114 1.74 9.97 0.31
CA VAL A 114 1.97 11.40 0.12
C VAL A 114 0.88 12.15 0.86
N TYR A 115 1.26 13.05 1.77
CA TYR A 115 0.29 13.77 2.59
C TYR A 115 0.70 15.22 2.83
N ALA A 116 -0.30 16.09 2.95
CA ALA A 116 -0.10 17.51 3.20
C ALA A 116 -0.52 17.86 4.62
N VAL A 117 0.33 18.60 5.32
CA VAL A 117 0.03 19.23 6.61
C VAL A 117 -0.05 20.76 6.44
N PRO A 118 -0.84 21.47 7.25
CA PRO A 118 -0.97 22.93 7.18
C PRO A 118 0.34 23.71 7.10
#